data_AF-A0A212Q480-F1
#
_entry.id   AF-A0A212Q480-F1
#
_cell.length_a   1.000
_cell.length_b   1.000
_cell.length_c   1.000
_cell.angle_alpha   90.00
_cell.angle_beta   90.00
_cell.angle_gamma   90.00
#
_symmetry.space_group_name_H-M   'P 1'
#
loop_
_entity.id
_entity.type
_entity.pdbx_description
1 polymer ?
#
loop_
_entity_poly.entity_id
_entity_poly.type
_entity_poly.pdbx_seq_one_letter_code
_entity_poly.pdbx_strand_id
1 'polypeptide(L)' 'MRTAKLALIAATLFGACLTSDAAFAGCYRMGPTGYHWYRSCVGPGFLYPHHRRCYRHHHHRGCWYR' A
#
# COMPACT_ATOMS: atom_id res chain seq x y z
N MET A 1 33.29 4.06 -24.34
CA MET A 1 33.08 3.32 -23.08
C MET A 1 32.27 4.09 -22.02
N ARG A 2 32.45 5.40 -21.85
CA ARG A 2 31.71 6.22 -20.84
C ARG A 2 30.20 6.32 -21.10
N THR A 3 29.79 6.49 -22.36
CA THR A 3 28.39 6.59 -22.78
C THR A 3 27.60 5.30 -22.55
N ALA A 4 28.21 4.14 -22.84
CA ALA A 4 27.61 2.83 -22.59
C ALA A 4 27.38 2.56 -21.10
N LYS A 5 28.31 2.99 -20.23
CA LYS A 5 28.15 2.89 -18.76
C LYS A 5 27.01 3.77 -18.26
N LEU A 6 26.89 5.00 -18.78
CA LEU A 6 25.80 5.91 -18.41
C LEU A 6 24.43 5.38 -18.85
N ALA A 7 24.34 4.81 -20.06
CA ALA A 7 23.11 4.20 -20.56
C ALA A 7 22.66 3.00 -19.71
N LEU A 8 23.61 2.16 -19.28
CA LEU A 8 23.33 1.02 -18.40
C LEU A 8 22.77 1.49 -17.05
N ILE A 9 23.39 2.49 -16.43
CA ILE A 9 22.97 3.05 -15.14
C ILE A 9 21.56 3.63 -15.25
N ALA A 10 21.30 4.43 -16.30
CA ALA A 10 19.99 5.02 -16.54
C ALA A 10 18.90 3.94 -16.71
N ALA A 11 19.18 2.87 -17.46
CA ALA A 11 18.25 1.76 -17.65
C ALA A 11 17.94 1.02 -16.34
N THR A 12 18.94 0.77 -15.49
CA THR A 12 18.71 0.16 -14.17
C THR A 12 17.89 1.03 -13.22
N LEU A 13 18.16 2.34 -13.18
CA LEU A 13 17.40 3.27 -12.33
C LEU A 13 15.94 3.39 -12.80
N PHE A 14 15.72 3.49 -14.11
CA PHE A 14 14.38 3.54 -14.68
C PHE A 14 13.60 2.24 -14.43
N GLY A 15 14.26 1.09 -14.61
CA GLY A 15 13.69 -0.22 -14.29
C GLY A 15 13.30 -0.35 -12.81
N ALA A 16 14.12 0.15 -11.89
CA ALA A 16 13.81 0.13 -10.46
C ALA A 16 12.58 0.98 -10.10
N CYS A 17 12.44 2.18 -10.68
CA CYS A 17 11.29 3.06 -10.47
C CYS A 17 9.97 2.46 -10.96
N LEU A 18 10.00 1.62 -12.00
CA LEU A 18 8.80 0.94 -12.48
C LEU A 18 8.28 -0.16 -11.53
N THR A 19 9.11 -0.63 -10.59
CA THR A 19 8.73 -1.70 -9.66
C THR A 19 8.13 -1.21 -8.34
N SER A 20 8.19 0.10 -8.07
CA SER A 20 7.85 0.64 -6.74
C SER A 20 6.36 0.85 -6.44
N ASP A 21 5.46 0.67 -7.40
CA ASP A 21 4.01 0.74 -7.13
C ASP A 21 3.46 -0.62 -6.69
N ALA A 22 3.96 -1.12 -5.56
CA ALA A 22 3.24 -2.14 -4.81
C ALA A 22 1.97 -1.48 -4.23
N ALA A 23 0.86 -1.54 -4.98
CA ALA A 23 -0.44 -1.10 -4.51
C ALA A 23 -0.87 -1.97 -3.32
N PHE A 24 -0.53 -1.54 -2.11
CA PHE A 24 -0.91 -2.24 -0.90
C PHE A 24 -2.42 -2.05 -0.66
N ALA A 25 -3.14 -3.15 -0.47
CA ALA A 25 -4.54 -3.07 -0.07
C ALA A 25 -4.68 -2.43 1.33
N GLY A 26 -5.66 -1.55 1.48
CA GLY A 26 -5.99 -0.88 2.75
C GLY A 26 -7.43 -0.38 2.78
N CYS A 27 -7.83 0.17 3.92
CA CYS A 27 -9.19 0.70 4.15
C CYS A 27 -9.17 2.06 4.82
N TYR A 28 -10.20 2.85 4.55
CA TYR A 28 -10.46 4.08 5.27
C TYR A 28 -11.14 3.81 6.61
N ARG A 29 -10.79 4.56 7.64
CA ARG A 29 -11.39 4.49 8.97
C ARG A 29 -11.58 5.89 9.53
N MET A 30 -12.70 6.11 10.21
CA MET A 30 -12.96 7.29 11.01
C MET A 30 -12.02 7.35 12.23
N GLY A 31 -11.18 8.38 12.26
CA GLY A 31 -10.35 8.75 13.40
C GLY A 31 -10.78 10.09 14.00
N PRO A 32 -10.04 10.60 15.00
CA PRO A 32 -10.37 11.84 15.71
C PRO A 32 -10.50 13.06 14.79
N THR A 33 -9.78 13.06 13.66
CA THR A 33 -9.71 14.18 12.71
C THR A 33 -10.39 13.89 11.38
N GLY A 34 -11.16 12.80 11.26
CA GLY A 34 -11.85 12.40 10.03
C GLY A 34 -11.42 11.04 9.49
N TYR A 35 -11.73 10.76 8.21
CA TYR A 35 -11.40 9.48 7.57
C TYR A 35 -9.96 9.44 7.09
N HIS A 36 -9.23 8.40 7.50
CA HIS A 36 -7.83 8.17 7.12
C HIS A 36 -7.64 6.78 6.56
N TRP A 37 -6.69 6.62 5.62
CA TRP A 37 -6.36 5.34 5.02
C TRP A 37 -5.38 4.55 5.91
N TYR A 38 -5.67 3.27 6.11
CA TYR A 38 -4.86 2.35 6.90
C TYR A 38 -4.65 1.03 6.19
N ARG A 39 -3.41 0.52 6.24
CA ARG A 39 -3.06 -0.82 5.72
C ARG A 39 -3.66 -1.95 6.56
N SER A 40 -4.02 -1.68 7.81
CA SER A 40 -4.43 -2.70 8.77
C SER A 40 -5.79 -2.43 9.40
N CYS A 41 -6.47 -3.53 9.74
CA CYS A 41 -7.70 -3.47 10.52
C CYS A 41 -7.39 -3.28 12.00
N VAL A 42 -7.84 -2.17 12.56
CA VAL A 42 -7.73 -1.85 13.98
C VAL A 42 -9.04 -1.22 14.45
N GLY A 43 -9.67 -1.83 15.45
CA GLY A 43 -10.91 -1.35 16.04
C GLY A 43 -12.19 -1.95 15.43
N PRO A 44 -13.35 -1.52 15.97
CA PRO A 44 -14.66 -2.06 15.62
C PRO A 44 -15.09 -1.71 14.19
N GLY A 45 -16.01 -2.52 13.63
CA GLY A 45 -16.44 -2.43 12.23
C GLY A 45 -17.16 -1.13 11.87
N PHE A 46 -17.89 -0.52 12.80
CA PHE A 46 -18.68 0.71 12.55
C PHE A 46 -17.82 1.95 12.26
N LEU A 47 -16.51 1.91 12.55
CA LEU A 47 -15.58 3.01 12.24
C LEU A 47 -15.19 3.04 10.75
N TYR A 48 -15.58 2.04 9.99
CA TYR A 48 -15.17 1.88 8.60
C TYR A 48 -16.39 2.03 7.68
N PRO A 49 -16.21 2.59 6.48
CA PRO A 49 -17.23 2.55 5.43
C PRO A 49 -17.65 1.11 5.12
N HIS A 50 -18.85 0.96 4.56
CA HIS A 50 -19.43 -0.34 4.21
C HIS A 50 -18.49 -1.18 3.34
N HIS A 51 -18.65 -2.51 3.39
CA HIS A 51 -17.89 -3.50 2.59
C HIS A 51 -16.41 -3.72 2.95
N ARG A 52 -15.98 -3.36 4.16
CA ARG A 52 -14.65 -3.72 4.67
C ARG A 52 -14.51 -5.24 4.84
N ARG A 53 -13.36 -5.79 4.44
CA ARG A 53 -12.88 -7.13 4.79
C ARG A 53 -11.57 -7.02 5.54
N CYS A 54 -11.55 -7.61 6.73
CA CYS A 54 -10.34 -7.75 7.53
C CYS A 54 -9.83 -9.18 7.42
N TYR A 55 -8.56 -9.34 7.09
CA TYR A 55 -7.87 -10.61 7.22
C TYR A 55 -6.85 -10.52 8.35
N ARG A 56 -6.78 -11.59 9.15
CA ARG A 56 -5.82 -11.74 10.22
C ARG A 56 -5.00 -12.99 9.92
N HIS A 57 -3.90 -12.81 9.20
CA HIS A 57 -2.87 -13.85 9.10
C HIS A 57 -1.87 -13.67 10.23
N HIS A 58 -1.23 -14.75 10.68
CA HIS A 58 -0.45 -14.88 11.91
C HIS A 58 0.43 -13.67 12.32
N HIS A 59 0.93 -12.87 11.37
CA HIS A 59 1.67 -11.62 11.64
C HIS A 59 1.20 -10.37 10.87
N HIS A 60 0.15 -10.48 10.05
CA HIS A 60 -0.36 -9.38 9.24
C HIS A 60 -1.87 -9.23 9.41
N ARG A 61 -2.28 -8.05 9.88
CA ARG A 61 -3.66 -7.59 9.80
C ARG A 61 -3.73 -6.71 8.57
N GLY A 62 -4.31 -7.17 7.48
CA GLY A 62 -4.59 -6.28 6.37
C GLY A 62 -6.07 -6.04 6.19
N CYS A 63 -6.36 -5.04 5.36
CA CYS A 63 -7.71 -4.61 5.07
C CYS A 63 -7.89 -4.36 3.58
N TRP A 64 -9.07 -4.66 3.05
CA TRP A 64 -9.49 -4.22 1.73
C TRP A 64 -11.02 -4.02 1.69
N TYR A 65 -11.49 -3.27 0.70
CA TYR A 65 -12.90 -3.21 0.37
C TYR A 65 -13.24 -4.32 -0.63
N ARG A 66 -14.33 -5.06 -0.39
CA ARG A 66 -14.86 -6.05 -1.34
C ARG A 66 -15.87 -5.41 -2.27
#